data_AF-A0A373Q194-F1
#
_entry.id   AF-A0A373Q194-F1
#
_cell.length_a   1.000
_cell.length_b   1.000
_cell.length_c   1.000
_cell.angle_alpha   90.00
_cell.angle_beta   90.00
_cell.angle_gamma   90.00
#
_symmetry.space_group_name_H-M   'P 1'
#
loop_
_entity.id
_entity.type
_entity.pdbx_description
1 polymer ?
#
loop_
_entity_poly.entity_id
_entity_poly.type
_entity_poly.pdbx_seq_one_letter_code
_entity_poly.pdbx_strand_id
1 'polypeptide(L)'
;MEWLKAILEKAKIEDGKLDIDGVMSTVNSEFPKYAVPKNVFNDKVTELKTANKTIDDLKQSNADNEELQKKITEYEGEIETLKTNALNIAKTFALKEQLAKAGVTDTDYLIYKQGGIDKFTFDKDGKPVGVDDILKPLREDKTYSHLFAEKGGAYTPKGGGGSSDVNPWAKDTFNLTKQGEIYKNDPAKAKVLMQEAGITGGI
;
A
#
# COMPACT_ATOMS: atom_id res chain seq x y z
N MET A 1 -64.93 22.58 -29.51
CA MET A 1 -66.33 22.13 -29.61
C MET A 1 -66.96 22.41 -30.98
N GLU A 2 -66.28 23.13 -31.87
CA GLU A 2 -66.77 23.41 -33.24
C GLU A 2 -67.19 22.16 -34.03
N TRP A 3 -66.50 21.04 -33.87
CA TRP A 3 -66.88 19.78 -34.54
C TRP A 3 -68.24 19.24 -34.04
N LEU A 4 -68.51 19.34 -32.73
CA LEU A 4 -69.79 18.92 -32.16
C LEU A 4 -70.91 19.87 -32.60
N LYS A 5 -70.62 21.18 -32.65
CA LYS A 5 -71.53 22.21 -33.16
C LYS A 5 -71.93 21.93 -34.61
N ALA A 6 -70.97 21.59 -35.47
CA ALA A 6 -71.22 21.25 -36.88
C ALA A 6 -72.08 19.99 -37.07
N ILE A 7 -72.04 19.03 -36.14
CA ILE A 7 -72.93 17.85 -36.15
C ILE A 7 -74.36 18.27 -35.79
N LEU A 8 -74.52 19.10 -34.75
CA LEU A 8 -75.81 19.58 -34.29
C LEU A 8 -76.50 20.48 -35.32
N GLU A 9 -75.75 21.32 -36.04
CA GLU A 9 -76.27 22.18 -37.12
C GLU A 9 -76.79 21.38 -38.34
N LYS A 10 -76.28 20.17 -38.56
CA LYS A 10 -76.70 19.27 -39.66
C LYS A 10 -77.75 18.25 -39.27
N ALA A 11 -78.15 18.22 -38.00
CA ALA A 11 -79.07 17.22 -37.48
C ALA A 11 -80.49 17.42 -38.06
N LYS A 12 -81.16 16.31 -38.38
CA LYS A 12 -82.53 16.33 -38.91
C LYS A 12 -83.54 16.47 -37.78
N ILE A 13 -84.61 17.20 -38.03
CA ILE A 13 -85.78 17.32 -37.15
C ILE A 13 -86.99 16.76 -37.89
N GLU A 14 -87.57 15.68 -37.38
CA GLU A 14 -88.79 15.05 -37.92
C GLU A 14 -89.89 15.15 -36.85
N ASP A 15 -91.08 15.61 -37.23
CA ASP A 15 -92.21 15.88 -36.32
C ASP A 15 -91.85 16.74 -35.09
N GLY A 16 -90.95 17.72 -35.28
CA GLY A 16 -90.50 18.60 -34.22
C GLY A 16 -89.54 17.95 -33.21
N LYS A 17 -89.08 16.72 -33.46
CA LYS A 17 -88.12 15.99 -32.62
C LYS A 17 -86.80 15.79 -33.35
N LEU A 18 -85.69 15.97 -32.62
CA LEU A 18 -84.34 15.70 -33.09
C LEU A 18 -84.16 14.19 -33.31
N ASP A 19 -83.53 13.80 -34.42
CA ASP A 19 -83.05 12.43 -34.61
C ASP A 19 -81.83 12.17 -33.69
N ILE A 20 -82.12 11.75 -32.46
CA ILE A 20 -81.12 11.48 -31.43
C ILE A 20 -80.18 10.35 -31.86
N ASP A 21 -80.70 9.30 -32.50
CA ASP A 21 -79.91 8.12 -32.88
C ASP A 21 -78.93 8.44 -34.01
N GLY A 22 -79.35 9.20 -35.02
CA GLY A 22 -78.49 9.67 -36.11
C GLY A 22 -77.39 10.61 -35.62
N VAL A 23 -77.72 11.53 -34.70
CA VAL A 23 -76.74 12.42 -34.07
C VAL A 23 -75.74 11.61 -33.22
N MET A 24 -76.22 10.69 -32.38
CA MET A 24 -75.36 9.90 -31.50
C MET A 24 -74.41 8.99 -32.28
N SER A 25 -74.88 8.41 -33.39
CA SER A 25 -74.06 7.62 -34.31
C SER A 25 -72.92 8.46 -34.90
N THR A 26 -73.22 9.68 -35.36
CA THR A 26 -72.23 10.60 -35.94
C THR A 26 -71.22 11.08 -34.88
N VAL A 27 -71.70 11.40 -33.67
CA VAL A 27 -70.84 11.78 -32.54
C VAL A 27 -69.89 10.63 -32.17
N ASN A 28 -70.38 9.39 -32.08
CA ASN A 28 -69.53 8.24 -31.76
C ASN A 28 -68.46 7.97 -32.83
N SER A 29 -68.74 8.27 -34.10
CA SER A 29 -67.76 8.14 -35.19
C SER A 29 -66.70 9.24 -35.18
N GLU A 30 -67.08 10.48 -34.85
CA GLU A 30 -66.16 11.63 -34.87
C GLU A 30 -65.38 11.80 -33.55
N PHE A 31 -65.96 11.41 -32.41
CA PHE A 31 -65.37 11.61 -31.08
C PHE A 31 -63.93 11.05 -30.95
N PRO A 32 -63.60 9.84 -31.43
CA PRO A 32 -62.23 9.31 -31.34
C PRO A 32 -61.18 10.12 -32.11
N LYS A 33 -61.59 10.94 -33.10
CA LYS A 33 -60.67 11.80 -33.86
C LYS A 33 -60.25 13.04 -33.08
N TYR A 34 -61.05 13.45 -32.09
CA TYR A 34 -60.87 14.69 -31.34
C TYR A 34 -60.63 14.47 -29.85
N ALA A 35 -60.77 13.24 -29.35
CA ALA A 35 -60.61 12.91 -27.94
C ALA A 35 -59.85 11.60 -27.76
N VAL A 36 -58.99 11.57 -26.75
CA VAL A 36 -58.29 10.36 -26.32
C VAL A 36 -59.12 9.69 -25.22
N PRO A 37 -59.44 8.39 -25.34
CA PRO A 37 -60.09 7.65 -24.28
C PRO A 37 -59.30 7.71 -22.97
N LYS A 38 -60.00 7.88 -21.85
CA LYS A 38 -59.37 8.05 -20.53
C LYS A 38 -58.47 6.88 -20.14
N ASN A 39 -58.84 5.65 -20.50
CA ASN A 39 -58.00 4.48 -20.29
C ASN A 39 -56.68 4.58 -21.08
N VAL A 40 -56.74 4.91 -22.38
CA VAL A 40 -55.54 5.07 -23.22
C VAL A 40 -54.62 6.16 -22.66
N PHE A 41 -55.18 7.28 -22.23
CA PHE A 41 -54.41 8.34 -21.57
C PHE A 41 -53.77 7.85 -20.27
N ASN A 42 -54.54 7.22 -19.39
CA ASN A 42 -54.04 6.71 -18.10
C ASN A 42 -52.97 5.63 -18.27
N ASP A 43 -53.12 4.74 -19.25
CA ASP A 43 -52.16 3.71 -19.60
C ASP A 43 -50.84 4.36 -20.04
N LYS A 44 -50.91 5.35 -20.94
CA LYS A 44 -49.73 6.11 -21.38
C LYS A 44 -49.06 6.90 -20.27
N VAL A 45 -49.83 7.49 -19.34
CA VAL A 45 -49.27 8.16 -18.15
C VAL A 45 -48.55 7.17 -17.25
N THR A 46 -49.09 5.96 -17.11
CA THR A 46 -48.47 4.89 -16.30
C THR A 46 -47.19 4.39 -16.95
N GLU A 47 -47.20 4.13 -18.27
CA GLU A 47 -46.00 3.78 -19.04
C GLU A 47 -44.93 4.88 -18.92
N LEU A 48 -45.31 6.15 -19.05
CA LEU A 48 -44.40 7.29 -18.94
C LEU A 48 -43.74 7.36 -17.55
N LYS A 49 -44.52 7.13 -16.48
CA LYS A 49 -43.98 7.09 -15.10
C LYS A 49 -42.97 5.96 -14.92
N THR A 50 -43.28 4.77 -15.43
CA THR A 50 -42.37 3.62 -15.38
C THR A 50 -41.09 3.91 -16.16
N ALA A 51 -41.21 4.44 -17.39
CA ALA A 51 -40.06 4.79 -18.22
C ALA A 51 -39.15 5.84 -17.54
N ASN A 52 -39.74 6.89 -16.95
CA ASN A 52 -38.98 7.90 -16.22
C ASN A 52 -38.25 7.31 -15.02
N LYS A 53 -38.91 6.43 -14.24
CA LYS A 53 -38.26 5.74 -13.13
C LYS A 53 -37.06 4.90 -13.61
N THR A 54 -37.23 4.13 -14.69
CA THR A 54 -36.12 3.36 -15.28
C THR A 54 -34.97 4.25 -15.74
N ILE A 55 -35.27 5.42 -16.33
CA ILE A 55 -34.24 6.39 -16.73
C ILE A 55 -33.46 6.91 -15.51
N ASP A 56 -34.14 7.22 -14.42
CA ASP A 56 -33.49 7.71 -13.19
C ASP A 56 -32.61 6.61 -12.56
N ASP A 57 -33.10 5.37 -12.48
CA ASP A 57 -32.33 4.21 -11.99
C ASP A 57 -31.06 3.97 -12.84
N LEU A 58 -31.17 4.08 -14.17
CA LEU A 58 -30.04 3.95 -15.09
C LEU A 58 -29.01 5.08 -14.92
N LYS A 59 -29.47 6.33 -14.73
CA LYS A 59 -28.57 7.47 -14.48
C LYS A 59 -27.79 7.30 -13.19
N GLN A 60 -28.44 6.85 -12.11
CA GLN A 60 -27.78 6.61 -10.83
C GLN A 60 -26.72 5.51 -10.95
N SER A 61 -27.07 4.38 -11.59
CA SER A 61 -26.14 3.27 -11.82
C SER A 61 -24.91 3.70 -12.66
N ASN A 62 -25.08 4.65 -13.58
CA ASN A 62 -23.97 5.17 -14.38
C ASN A 62 -23.06 6.14 -13.59
N ALA A 63 -23.61 6.91 -12.65
CA ALA A 63 -22.81 7.77 -11.77
C ALA A 63 -21.92 6.96 -10.81
N ASP A 64 -22.46 5.85 -10.27
CA ASP A 64 -21.69 4.92 -9.43
C ASP A 64 -20.49 4.33 -10.20
N ASN A 65 -20.61 4.17 -11.52
CA ASN A 65 -19.53 3.68 -12.38
C ASN A 65 -18.37 4.68 -12.48
N GLU A 66 -18.65 5.99 -12.55
CA GLU A 66 -17.59 7.01 -12.54
C GLU A 66 -16.81 7.01 -11.20
N GLU A 67 -17.51 6.87 -10.07
CA GLU A 67 -16.86 6.79 -8.77
C GLU A 67 -15.99 5.52 -8.64
N LEU A 68 -16.50 4.38 -9.12
CA LEU A 68 -15.74 3.13 -9.14
C LEU A 68 -14.50 3.23 -10.05
N GLN A 69 -14.61 3.84 -11.23
CA GLN A 69 -13.47 4.06 -12.13
C GLN A 69 -12.38 4.94 -11.48
N LYS A 70 -12.80 5.99 -10.75
CA LYS A 70 -11.87 6.84 -10.01
C LYS A 70 -11.11 6.05 -8.93
N LYS A 71 -11.82 5.24 -8.14
CA LYS A 71 -11.21 4.38 -7.12
C LYS A 71 -10.26 3.34 -7.71
N ILE A 72 -10.61 2.76 -8.86
CA ILE A 72 -9.72 1.83 -9.57
C ILE A 72 -8.40 2.52 -9.93
N THR A 73 -8.47 3.72 -10.51
CA THR A 73 -7.28 4.49 -10.90
C THR A 73 -6.41 4.84 -9.68
N GLU A 74 -7.04 5.23 -8.57
CA GLU A 74 -6.35 5.54 -7.31
C GLU A 74 -5.63 4.30 -6.76
N TYR A 75 -6.31 3.16 -6.67
CA TYR A 75 -5.72 1.91 -6.20
C TYR A 75 -4.62 1.38 -7.13
N GLU A 76 -4.74 1.54 -8.44
CA GLU A 76 -3.68 1.20 -9.38
C GLU A 76 -2.40 2.01 -9.11
N GLY A 77 -2.53 3.32 -8.87
CA GLY A 77 -1.41 4.19 -8.50
C GLY A 77 -0.78 3.85 -7.14
N GLU A 78 -1.61 3.54 -6.14
CA GLU A 78 -1.13 3.08 -4.82
C GLU A 78 -0.36 1.75 -4.94
N ILE A 79 -0.88 0.80 -5.72
CA ILE A 79 -0.24 -0.51 -5.94
C ILE A 79 1.11 -0.35 -6.63
N GLU A 80 1.22 0.52 -7.63
CA GLU A 80 2.49 0.80 -8.31
C GLU A 80 3.53 1.41 -7.35
N THR A 81 3.09 2.35 -6.53
CA THR A 81 3.92 2.98 -5.50
C THR A 81 4.42 1.95 -4.49
N LEU A 82 3.52 1.10 -3.97
CA LEU A 82 3.85 0.05 -3.02
C LEU A 82 4.82 -0.99 -3.62
N LYS A 83 4.61 -1.40 -4.87
CA LYS A 83 5.53 -2.31 -5.57
C LYS A 83 6.93 -1.71 -5.72
N THR A 84 7.01 -0.44 -6.11
CA THR A 84 8.28 0.28 -6.25
C THR A 84 9.00 0.38 -4.91
N ASN A 85 8.29 0.73 -3.84
CA ASN A 85 8.84 0.81 -2.49
C ASN A 85 9.34 -0.56 -1.99
N ALA A 86 8.55 -1.62 -2.18
CA ALA A 86 8.94 -2.98 -1.81
C ALA A 86 10.21 -3.43 -2.55
N LEU A 87 10.30 -3.14 -3.86
CA LEU A 87 11.48 -3.43 -4.65
C LEU A 87 12.71 -2.65 -4.16
N ASN A 88 12.55 -1.36 -3.86
CA ASN A 88 13.64 -0.53 -3.35
C ASN A 88 14.13 -0.98 -1.97
N ILE A 89 13.23 -1.41 -1.09
CA ILE A 89 13.57 -2.00 0.20
C ILE A 89 14.38 -3.29 -0.01
N ALA A 90 13.92 -4.18 -0.88
CA ALA A 90 14.61 -5.43 -1.18
C ALA A 90 16.02 -5.19 -1.76
N LYS A 91 16.14 -4.27 -2.72
CA LYS A 91 17.43 -3.84 -3.29
C LYS A 91 18.36 -3.26 -2.24
N THR A 92 17.83 -2.38 -1.37
CA THR A 92 18.60 -1.76 -0.29
C THR A 92 19.15 -2.82 0.66
N PHE A 93 18.30 -3.77 1.07
CA PHE A 93 18.73 -4.86 1.96
C PHE A 93 19.81 -5.73 1.32
N ALA A 94 19.58 -6.19 0.08
CA ALA A 94 20.53 -7.02 -0.64
C ALA A 94 21.88 -6.31 -0.85
N LEU A 95 21.86 -5.01 -1.14
CA LEU A 95 23.06 -4.19 -1.27
C LEU A 95 23.82 -4.09 0.05
N LYS A 96 23.13 -3.77 1.15
CA LYS A 96 23.76 -3.72 2.48
C LYS A 96 24.41 -5.05 2.85
N GLU A 97 23.72 -6.16 2.61
CA GLU A 97 24.24 -7.50 2.87
C GLU A 97 25.52 -7.78 2.07
N GLN A 98 25.54 -7.45 0.78
CA GLN A 98 26.72 -7.66 -0.06
C GLN A 98 27.88 -6.75 0.32
N LEU A 99 27.62 -5.47 0.65
CA LEU A 99 28.64 -4.54 1.14
C LEU A 99 29.24 -5.03 2.46
N ALA A 100 28.41 -5.49 3.40
CA ALA A 100 28.87 -6.05 4.67
C ALA A 100 29.74 -7.30 4.46
N LYS A 101 29.33 -8.23 3.57
CA LYS A 101 30.13 -9.41 3.18
C LYS A 101 31.46 -9.02 2.52
N ALA A 102 31.48 -7.90 1.79
CA ALA A 102 32.67 -7.33 1.19
C ALA A 102 33.55 -6.56 2.21
N GLY A 103 33.19 -6.58 3.50
CA GLY A 103 33.97 -6.01 4.59
C GLY A 103 33.71 -4.54 4.85
N VAL A 104 32.62 -3.97 4.34
CA VAL A 104 32.23 -2.58 4.64
C VAL A 104 31.67 -2.50 6.07
N THR A 105 32.22 -1.60 6.89
CA THR A 105 31.84 -1.43 8.31
C THR A 105 30.61 -0.54 8.49
N ASP A 106 30.46 0.46 7.63
CA ASP A 106 29.29 1.35 7.60
C ASP A 106 28.70 1.38 6.19
N THR A 107 27.76 0.45 5.95
CA THR A 107 27.11 0.28 4.65
C THR A 107 26.21 1.46 4.30
N ASP A 108 25.54 2.06 5.30
CA ASP A 108 24.62 3.17 5.10
C ASP A 108 25.36 4.43 4.67
N TYR A 109 26.48 4.74 5.35
CA TYR A 109 27.32 5.86 4.99
C TYR A 109 27.97 5.70 3.61
N LEU A 110 28.42 4.49 3.27
CA LEU A 110 28.99 4.23 1.94
C LEU A 110 27.94 4.45 0.85
N ILE A 111 26.72 3.92 1.02
CA ILE A 111 25.62 4.13 0.06
C ILE A 111 25.30 5.62 -0.07
N TYR A 112 25.22 6.35 1.05
CA TYR A 112 25.01 7.80 1.03
C TYR A 112 26.12 8.54 0.26
N LYS A 113 27.39 8.20 0.51
CA LYS A 113 28.54 8.81 -0.18
C LYS A 113 28.59 8.51 -1.66
N GLN A 114 28.15 7.32 -2.07
CA GLN A 114 28.02 6.97 -3.48
C GLN A 114 26.85 7.68 -4.16
N GLY A 115 25.99 8.37 -3.42
CA GLY A 115 24.86 9.12 -3.96
C GLY A 115 23.55 8.34 -3.97
N GLY A 116 23.42 7.33 -3.10
CA GLY A 116 22.21 6.54 -2.91
C GLY A 116 22.21 5.20 -3.65
N ILE A 117 21.12 4.45 -3.47
CA ILE A 117 20.95 3.08 -4.01
C ILE A 117 21.00 3.08 -5.54
N ASP A 118 20.48 4.13 -6.19
CA ASP A 118 20.36 4.23 -7.65
C ASP A 118 21.71 4.32 -8.38
N LYS A 119 22.80 4.49 -7.62
CA LYS A 119 24.18 4.50 -8.14
C LYS A 119 24.79 3.11 -8.20
N PHE A 120 24.11 2.12 -7.63
CA PHE A 120 24.48 0.72 -7.72
C PHE A 120 23.68 0.02 -8.82
N THR A 121 24.30 -0.93 -9.49
CA THR A 121 23.64 -1.72 -10.53
C THR A 121 23.02 -2.96 -9.91
N PHE A 122 21.82 -3.31 -10.36
CA PHE A 122 21.09 -4.50 -9.92
C PHE A 122 20.74 -5.36 -11.14
N ASP A 123 20.73 -6.67 -10.96
CA ASP A 123 20.23 -7.60 -11.97
C ASP A 123 18.69 -7.62 -12.01
N LYS A 124 18.14 -8.44 -12.92
CA LYS A 124 16.70 -8.63 -13.10
C LYS A 124 15.99 -9.18 -11.85
N ASP A 125 16.71 -9.82 -10.95
CA ASP A 125 16.19 -10.39 -9.71
C ASP A 125 16.39 -9.43 -8.52
N GLY A 126 16.86 -8.20 -8.78
CA GLY A 126 17.08 -7.16 -7.78
C GLY A 126 18.34 -7.36 -6.93
N LYS A 127 19.25 -8.25 -7.34
CA LYS A 127 20.52 -8.47 -6.63
C LYS A 127 21.59 -7.49 -7.12
N PRO A 128 22.45 -6.97 -6.24
CA PRO A 128 23.46 -6.01 -6.65
C PRO A 128 24.57 -6.71 -7.45
N VAL A 129 25.06 -6.04 -8.49
CA VAL A 129 26.12 -6.52 -9.37
C VAL A 129 27.22 -5.47 -9.51
N GLY A 130 28.46 -5.90 -9.72
CA GLY A 130 29.61 -4.99 -9.85
C GLY A 130 30.00 -4.26 -8.55
N VAL A 131 29.53 -4.73 -7.39
CA VAL A 131 29.85 -4.11 -6.09
C VAL A 131 31.35 -4.07 -5.84
N ASP A 132 32.09 -5.13 -6.19
CA ASP A 132 33.54 -5.17 -5.99
C ASP A 132 34.31 -4.13 -6.81
N ASP A 133 33.83 -3.83 -8.03
CA ASP A 133 34.44 -2.83 -8.90
C ASP A 133 34.28 -1.42 -8.33
N ILE A 134 33.14 -1.14 -7.68
CA ILE A 134 32.89 0.11 -6.95
C ILE A 134 33.78 0.20 -5.70
N LEU A 135 33.93 -0.90 -4.97
CA LEU A 135 34.68 -0.91 -3.72
C LEU A 135 36.20 -0.88 -3.92
N LYS A 136 36.72 -1.36 -5.06
CA LYS A 136 38.16 -1.41 -5.32
C LYS A 136 38.88 -0.06 -5.18
N PRO A 137 38.49 1.02 -5.90
CA PRO A 137 39.13 2.33 -5.73
C PRO A 137 38.92 2.91 -4.33
N LEU A 138 37.78 2.62 -3.68
CA LEU A 138 37.50 3.09 -2.32
C LEU A 138 38.42 2.44 -1.28
N ARG A 139 38.82 1.17 -1.48
CA ARG A 139 39.79 0.49 -0.59
C ARG A 139 41.21 1.05 -0.73
N GLU A 140 41.56 1.54 -1.91
CA GLU A 140 42.89 2.09 -2.20
C GLU A 140 43.04 3.54 -1.71
N ASP A 141 41.93 4.28 -1.59
CA ASP A 141 41.89 5.63 -1.07
C ASP A 141 41.88 5.65 0.46
N LYS A 142 42.94 6.22 1.04
CA LYS A 142 43.13 6.36 2.49
C LYS A 142 42.00 7.12 3.18
N THR A 143 41.30 8.00 2.45
CA THR A 143 40.15 8.76 2.98
C THR A 143 39.01 7.85 3.39
N TYR A 144 38.82 6.71 2.70
CA TYR A 144 37.74 5.75 2.95
C TYR A 144 38.19 4.51 3.72
N SER A 145 39.45 4.44 4.16
CA SER A 145 40.00 3.32 4.94
C SER A 145 39.15 2.94 6.17
N HIS A 146 38.48 3.92 6.80
CA HIS A 146 37.64 3.71 7.98
C HIS A 146 36.32 2.97 7.67
N LEU A 147 35.92 2.91 6.41
CA LEU A 147 34.70 2.23 5.95
C LEU A 147 34.91 0.74 5.70
N PHE A 148 36.14 0.23 5.82
CA PHE A 148 36.45 -1.17 5.60
C PHE A 148 37.02 -1.78 6.88
N ALA A 149 36.63 -3.02 7.16
CA ALA A 149 37.16 -3.77 8.29
C ALA A 149 38.66 -4.02 8.08
N GLU A 150 39.46 -3.77 9.11
CA GLU A 150 40.87 -4.18 9.09
C GLU A 150 40.94 -5.71 8.98
N LYS A 151 41.76 -6.22 8.04
CA LYS A 151 42.01 -7.67 7.89
C LYS A 151 42.61 -8.20 9.20
N GLY A 152 41.78 -8.80 10.05
CA GLY A 152 42.20 -9.55 11.24
C GLY A 152 41.72 -9.02 12.61
N GLY A 153 40.84 -8.03 12.68
CA GLY A 153 40.36 -7.50 13.96
C GLY A 153 39.00 -8.05 14.37
N ALA A 154 38.96 -9.17 15.10
CA ALA A 154 37.90 -9.31 16.10
C ALA A 154 37.94 -8.05 16.97
N TYR A 155 36.79 -7.47 17.29
CA TYR A 155 36.71 -6.29 18.17
C TYR A 155 37.47 -6.57 19.48
N THR A 156 38.70 -6.07 19.57
CA THR A 156 39.45 -5.96 20.82
C THR A 156 39.19 -4.56 21.37
N PRO A 157 38.26 -4.40 22.32
CA PRO A 157 38.05 -3.10 22.94
C PRO A 157 39.37 -2.64 23.54
N LYS A 158 39.78 -1.41 23.21
CA LYS A 158 40.93 -0.73 23.80
C LYS A 158 40.55 -0.28 25.21
N GLY A 159 40.35 -1.24 26.10
CA GLY A 159 39.86 -1.03 27.46
C GLY A 159 40.70 -1.82 28.47
N GLY A 160 41.61 -1.12 29.14
CA GLY A 160 42.29 -1.62 30.33
C GLY A 160 43.62 -2.32 30.06
N GLY A 161 44.65 -1.56 29.69
CA GLY A 161 46.03 -1.96 29.91
C GLY A 161 46.28 -2.15 31.41
N GLY A 162 46.00 -3.36 31.89
CA GLY A 162 46.28 -3.84 33.23
C GLY A 162 46.92 -5.21 33.12
N SER A 163 48.11 -5.24 32.50
CA SER A 163 49.09 -6.29 32.73
C SER A 163 49.64 -6.09 34.12
N SER A 164 49.01 -6.72 35.08
CA SER A 164 49.61 -6.99 36.36
C SER A 164 48.97 -8.26 36.87
N ASP A 165 49.80 -9.12 37.46
CA ASP A 165 49.47 -10.38 38.10
C ASP A 165 48.57 -10.15 39.33
N VAL A 166 47.47 -9.41 39.17
CA VAL A 166 46.58 -9.03 40.26
C VAL A 166 45.38 -9.96 40.28
N ASN A 167 45.15 -10.51 41.47
CA ASN A 167 44.10 -11.48 41.72
C ASN A 167 42.71 -10.86 41.44
N PRO A 168 41.93 -11.40 40.49
CA PRO A 168 40.65 -10.82 40.12
C PRO A 168 39.53 -11.08 41.15
N TRP A 169 39.79 -11.83 42.21
CA TRP A 169 38.89 -12.01 43.37
C TRP A 169 39.19 -11.06 44.54
N ALA A 170 40.33 -10.36 44.53
CA ALA A 170 40.65 -9.40 45.58
C ALA A 170 39.74 -8.15 45.51
N LYS A 171 39.45 -7.56 46.66
CA LYS A 171 38.47 -6.48 46.82
C LYS A 171 38.76 -5.25 45.95
N ASP A 172 40.05 -4.92 45.77
CA ASP A 172 40.48 -3.74 45.03
C ASP A 172 40.66 -3.99 43.53
N THR A 173 40.63 -5.26 43.10
CA THR A 173 40.86 -5.68 41.71
C THR A 173 39.80 -6.64 41.18
N PHE A 174 38.59 -6.56 41.73
CA PHE A 174 37.48 -7.43 41.39
C PHE A 174 37.13 -7.33 39.88
N ASN A 175 37.20 -8.45 39.15
CA ASN A 175 36.89 -8.49 37.71
C ASN A 175 36.20 -9.80 37.30
N LEU A 176 34.87 -9.75 37.13
CA LEU A 176 34.03 -10.92 36.83
C LEU A 176 34.38 -11.60 35.50
N THR A 177 34.79 -10.84 34.48
CA THR A 177 35.17 -11.39 33.17
C THR A 177 36.45 -12.22 33.27
N LYS A 178 37.48 -11.70 33.96
CA LYS A 178 38.73 -12.46 34.21
C LYS A 178 38.47 -13.67 35.12
N GLN A 179 37.59 -13.55 36.11
CA GLN A 179 37.19 -14.69 36.93
C GLN A 179 36.57 -15.81 36.08
N GLY A 180 35.63 -15.47 35.18
CA GLY A 180 35.00 -16.44 34.28
C GLY A 180 35.98 -17.10 33.31
N GLU A 181 36.93 -16.33 32.79
CA GLU A 181 38.00 -16.83 31.92
C GLU A 181 38.93 -17.82 32.67
N ILE A 182 39.43 -17.44 33.86
CA ILE A 182 40.29 -18.29 34.68
C ILE A 182 39.53 -19.53 35.13
N TYR A 183 38.27 -19.40 35.54
CA TYR A 183 37.46 -20.55 35.97
C TYR A 183 37.23 -21.56 34.84
N LYS A 184 37.09 -21.08 33.60
CA LYS A 184 36.92 -21.94 32.42
C LYS A 184 38.21 -22.61 31.96
N ASN A 185 39.34 -21.89 32.03
CA ASN A 185 40.61 -22.34 31.48
C ASN A 185 41.50 -23.08 32.51
N ASP A 186 41.42 -22.70 33.79
CA ASP A 186 42.19 -23.29 34.90
C ASP A 186 41.39 -23.21 36.23
N PRO A 187 40.46 -24.15 36.46
CA PRO A 187 39.64 -24.20 37.67
C PRO A 187 40.46 -24.35 38.96
N ALA A 188 41.66 -24.96 38.90
CA ALA A 188 42.51 -25.13 40.07
C ALA A 188 43.13 -23.78 40.48
N LYS A 189 43.63 -23.02 39.51
CA LYS A 189 44.12 -21.65 39.74
C LYS A 189 43.02 -20.71 40.21
N ALA A 190 41.80 -20.85 39.71
CA ALA A 190 40.65 -20.09 40.21
C ALA A 190 40.43 -20.31 41.71
N LYS A 191 40.46 -21.57 42.17
CA LYS A 191 40.30 -21.90 43.60
C LYS A 191 41.40 -21.30 44.48
N VAL A 192 42.66 -21.35 44.03
CA VAL A 192 43.80 -20.76 44.76
C VAL A 192 43.62 -19.25 44.90
N LEU A 193 43.29 -18.56 43.81
CA LEU A 193 43.08 -17.11 43.81
C LEU A 193 41.85 -16.70 44.64
N MET A 194 40.76 -17.47 44.59
CA MET A 194 39.60 -17.26 45.47
C MET A 194 39.99 -17.37 46.95
N GLN A 195 40.78 -18.39 47.29
CA GLN A 195 41.24 -18.61 48.66
C GLN A 195 42.18 -17.50 49.14
N GLU A 196 43.12 -17.06 48.30
CA GLU A 196 44.00 -15.92 48.58
C GLU A 196 43.22 -14.62 48.80
N ALA A 197 42.08 -14.45 48.13
CA ALA A 197 41.18 -13.33 48.32
C ALA A 197 40.24 -13.47 49.55
N GLY A 198 40.39 -14.54 50.34
CA GLY A 198 39.59 -14.80 51.54
C GLY A 198 38.19 -15.35 51.26
N ILE A 199 37.93 -15.85 50.04
CA ILE A 199 36.66 -16.46 49.64
C ILE A 199 36.73 -17.95 49.97
N THR A 200 36.47 -18.32 51.21
CA THR A 200 36.39 -19.73 51.66
C THR A 200 34.94 -20.21 51.67
N GLY A 201 34.43 -20.55 50.49
CA GLY A 201 33.12 -21.19 50.35
C GLY A 201 32.71 -21.25 48.88
N GLY A 202 32.64 -22.46 48.32
CA GLY A 202 32.07 -22.68 46.99
C GLY A 202 30.58 -22.33 46.97
N ILE A 203 30.11 -21.84 45.81
CA ILE A 203 28.70 -22.01 45.43
C ILE A 203 28.51 -23.48 45.07
#